data_AF-A0A3G9HAY2-F1
#
_entry.id   AF-A0A3G9HAY2-F1
#
_cell.length_a   1.000
_cell.length_b   1.000
_cell.length_c   1.000
_cell.angle_alpha   90.00
_cell.angle_beta   90.00
_cell.angle_gamma   90.00
#
_symmetry.space_group_name_H-M   'P 1'
#
loop_
_entity.id
_entity.type
_entity.pdbx_description
1 polymer ?
#
loop_
_entity_poly.entity_id
_entity_poly.type
_entity_poly.pdbx_seq_one_letter_code
_entity_poly.pdbx_strand_id
1 'polypeptide(L)'
;MAYERLLRDCFWEYDFSAEDIGRIVESGSFKEKLFLFEKILSNSTDLLLDLQIFDKEELRRLLDSYSVPSFNHDYLKRRKNIVEYFFFDEPLDIEELKWIA
;
A
#
# COMPACT_ATOMS: atom_id res chain seq x y z
N MET A 1 3.62 -17.03 3.74
CA MET A 1 4.09 -16.23 4.90
C MET A 1 3.76 -14.74 4.75
N ALA A 2 4.00 -14.10 3.60
CA ALA A 2 3.64 -12.68 3.41
C ALA A 2 2.14 -12.40 3.62
N TYR A 3 1.26 -13.22 3.05
CA TYR A 3 -0.18 -13.00 3.10
C TYR A 3 -0.82 -13.23 4.48
N GLU A 4 -0.24 -14.09 5.32
CA GLU A 4 -0.72 -14.31 6.70
C GLU A 4 -0.62 -13.04 7.55
N ARG A 5 0.46 -12.25 7.37
CA ARG A 5 0.58 -10.95 8.02
C ARG A 5 -0.48 -9.98 7.48
N LEU A 6 -0.67 -9.95 6.17
CA LEU A 6 -1.69 -9.09 5.57
C LEU A 6 -3.09 -9.40 6.10
N LEU A 7 -3.44 -10.68 6.25
CA LEU A 7 -4.72 -11.07 6.86
C LEU A 7 -4.89 -10.49 8.26
N ARG A 8 -3.89 -10.71 9.11
CA ARG A 8 -3.92 -10.25 10.51
C ARG A 8 -3.95 -8.73 10.64
N ASP A 9 -3.10 -8.04 9.88
CA ASP A 9 -2.87 -6.60 10.07
C ASP A 9 -3.85 -5.76 9.24
N CYS A 10 -4.17 -6.19 8.01
CA CYS A 10 -4.91 -5.38 7.04
C CYS A 10 -6.36 -5.83 6.82
N PHE A 11 -6.67 -7.12 7.01
CA PHE A 11 -7.96 -7.72 6.65
C PHE A 11 -8.70 -8.39 7.81
N TRP A 12 -8.38 -8.03 9.06
CA TRP A 12 -9.00 -8.60 10.27
C TRP A 12 -10.54 -8.46 10.33
N GLU A 13 -11.11 -7.53 9.56
CA GLU A 13 -12.55 -7.27 9.48
C GLU A 13 -13.24 -7.96 8.28
N TYR A 14 -12.49 -8.68 7.42
CA TYR A 14 -13.01 -9.32 6.22
C TYR A 14 -12.83 -10.85 6.25
N ASP A 15 -13.70 -11.54 5.54
CA ASP A 15 -13.57 -12.97 5.28
C ASP A 15 -12.68 -13.20 4.05
N PHE A 16 -11.36 -13.13 4.26
CA PHE A 16 -10.33 -13.44 3.26
C PHE A 16 -9.46 -14.60 3.73
N SER A 17 -9.06 -15.44 2.78
CA SER A 17 -7.96 -16.38 2.95
C SER A 17 -6.64 -15.83 2.37
N ALA A 18 -5.52 -16.48 2.68
CA ALA A 18 -4.23 -16.12 2.12
C ALA A 18 -4.20 -16.39 0.61
N GLU A 19 -4.91 -17.43 0.18
CA GLU A 19 -5.13 -17.81 -1.20
C GLU A 19 -5.92 -16.75 -1.97
N ASP A 20 -6.92 -16.11 -1.35
CA ASP A 20 -7.68 -15.03 -1.96
C ASP A 20 -6.81 -13.81 -2.25
N ILE A 21 -5.95 -13.44 -1.30
CA ILE A 21 -4.98 -12.35 -1.48
C ILE A 21 -4.03 -12.71 -2.62
N GLY A 22 -3.48 -13.92 -2.63
CA GLY A 22 -2.61 -14.42 -3.70
C GLY A 22 -3.29 -14.35 -5.07
N ARG A 23 -4.53 -14.82 -5.18
CA ARG A 23 -5.34 -14.76 -6.41
C ARG A 23 -5.49 -13.33 -6.90
N ILE A 24 -5.79 -12.38 -6.01
CA ILE A 24 -5.95 -10.96 -6.36
C ILE A 24 -4.64 -10.38 -6.87
N VAL A 25 -3.52 -10.67 -6.21
CA VAL A 25 -2.18 -10.20 -6.64
C VAL A 25 -1.83 -10.75 -8.03
N GLU A 26 -2.05 -12.03 -8.26
CA GLU A 26 -1.63 -12.69 -9.50
C GLU A 26 -2.55 -12.38 -10.69
N SER A 27 -3.86 -12.35 -10.47
CA SER A 27 -4.87 -12.37 -11.55
C SER A 27 -6.07 -11.46 -11.29
N GLY A 28 -6.09 -10.73 -10.18
CA GLY A 28 -7.18 -9.81 -9.83
C GLY A 28 -7.32 -8.68 -10.83
N SER A 29 -8.55 -8.20 -10.97
CA SER A 29 -8.84 -6.97 -11.68
C SER A 29 -8.15 -5.77 -11.03
N PHE A 30 -7.93 -4.70 -11.79
CA PHE A 30 -7.35 -3.47 -11.25
C PHE A 30 -8.11 -2.95 -10.01
N LYS A 31 -9.45 -3.09 -10.00
CA LYS A 31 -10.27 -2.68 -8.86
C LYS A 31 -10.03 -3.54 -7.60
N GLU A 32 -9.89 -4.86 -7.76
CA GLU A 32 -9.54 -5.74 -6.63
C GLU A 32 -8.14 -5.43 -6.09
N LYS A 33 -7.17 -5.17 -6.97
CA LYS A 33 -5.81 -4.80 -6.58
C LYS A 33 -5.75 -3.43 -5.91
N LEU A 34 -6.53 -2.46 -6.40
CA LEU A 34 -6.66 -1.15 -5.78
C LEU A 34 -7.24 -1.26 -4.37
N PHE A 35 -8.28 -2.08 -4.18
CA PHE A 35 -8.81 -2.34 -2.85
C PHE A 35 -7.76 -2.97 -1.91
N LEU A 36 -7.01 -3.97 -2.39
CA LEU A 36 -5.94 -4.61 -1.62
C LEU A 36 -4.86 -3.59 -1.24
N PHE A 37 -4.43 -2.77 -2.19
CA PHE A 37 -3.47 -1.69 -1.98
C PHE A 37 -3.95 -0.67 -0.94
N GLU A 38 -5.20 -0.21 -1.02
CA GLU A 38 -5.76 0.75 -0.08
C GLU A 38 -5.76 0.24 1.36
N LYS A 39 -6.07 -1.06 1.54
CA LYS A 39 -6.04 -1.71 2.85
C LYS A 39 -4.63 -1.85 3.39
N ILE A 40 -3.67 -2.24 2.55
CA ILE A 40 -2.24 -2.28 2.93
C ILE A 40 -1.75 -0.89 3.31
N LEU A 41 -2.03 0.12 2.47
CA LEU A 41 -1.61 1.48 2.72
C LEU A 41 -2.19 2.01 4.03
N SER A 42 -3.43 1.66 4.37
CA SER A 42 -4.08 2.14 5.59
C SER A 42 -3.61 1.41 6.85
N ASN A 43 -3.47 0.09 6.78
CA ASN A 43 -3.44 -0.76 7.97
C ASN A 43 -2.10 -1.47 8.19
N SER A 44 -1.27 -1.65 7.16
CA SER A 44 -0.04 -2.43 7.27
C SER A 44 0.92 -1.84 8.30
N THR A 45 1.46 -2.72 9.15
CA THR A 45 2.51 -2.40 10.12
C THR A 45 3.91 -2.41 9.48
N ASP A 46 4.07 -3.08 8.33
CA ASP A 46 5.32 -3.25 7.59
C ASP A 46 5.11 -2.86 6.11
N LEU A 47 4.73 -1.59 5.92
CA LEU A 47 4.18 -1.06 4.66
C LEU A 47 5.06 -1.33 3.44
N LEU A 48 6.35 -1.05 3.54
CA LEU A 48 7.28 -1.18 2.40
C LEU A 48 7.53 -2.64 2.03
N LEU A 49 7.50 -3.56 2.99
CA LEU A 49 7.62 -4.98 2.68
C LEU A 49 6.32 -5.52 2.09
N ASP A 50 5.17 -5.13 2.66
CA ASP A 50 3.85 -5.60 2.23
C ASP A 50 3.47 -5.11 0.83
N LEU A 51 3.93 -3.94 0.40
CA LEU A 51 3.68 -3.43 -0.95
C LEU A 51 4.53 -4.11 -2.04
N GLN A 52 5.58 -4.86 -1.68
CA GLN A 52 6.39 -5.63 -2.65
C GLN A 52 5.64 -6.81 -3.27
N ILE A 53 4.42 -7.09 -2.83
CA ILE A 53 3.55 -8.08 -3.48
C ILE A 53 3.11 -7.62 -4.88
N PHE A 54 3.11 -6.31 -5.13
CA PHE A 54 2.83 -5.73 -6.44
C PHE A 54 4.14 -5.51 -7.19
N ASP A 55 4.14 -5.73 -8.50
CA ASP A 55 5.28 -5.30 -9.31
C ASP A 55 5.36 -3.76 -9.38
N LYS A 56 6.54 -3.25 -9.77
CA LYS A 56 6.82 -1.81 -9.72
C LYS A 56 5.89 -0.98 -10.61
N GLU A 57 5.55 -1.46 -11.80
CA GLU A 57 4.69 -0.74 -12.75
C GLU A 57 3.23 -0.75 -12.27
N GLU A 58 2.78 -1.87 -11.71
CA GLU A 58 1.48 -1.99 -11.09
C GLU A 58 1.35 -1.07 -9.87
N LEU A 59 2.35 -1.07 -8.98
CA LEU A 59 2.37 -0.20 -7.80
C LEU A 59 2.30 1.29 -8.20
N ARG A 60 2.98 1.69 -9.28
CA ARG A 60 2.89 3.05 -9.83
C ARG A 60 1.45 3.40 -10.21
N ARG A 61 0.80 2.53 -11.00
CA ARG A 61 -0.59 2.73 -11.44
C ARG A 61 -1.58 2.80 -10.27
N LEU A 62 -1.34 2.01 -9.22
CA LEU A 62 -2.15 2.01 -8.00
C LEU A 62 -2.00 3.33 -7.23
N LEU A 63 -0.77 3.82 -7.06
CA LEU A 63 -0.48 5.11 -6.42
C LEU A 63 -1.10 6.30 -7.18
N ASP A 64 -0.98 6.29 -8.50
CA ASP A 64 -1.53 7.34 -9.37
C ASP A 64 -3.06 7.38 -9.31
N SER A 65 -3.69 6.21 -9.18
CA SER A 65 -5.15 6.08 -9.08
C SER A 65 -5.69 6.33 -7.67
N TYR A 66 -4.83 6.25 -6.65
CA TYR A 66 -5.23 6.40 -5.26
C TYR A 66 -5.44 7.87 -4.89
N SER A 67 -6.69 8.20 -4.56
CA SER A 67 -7.06 9.48 -3.96
C SER A 67 -7.02 9.36 -2.44
N VAL A 68 -6.25 10.24 -1.79
CA VAL A 68 -6.16 10.27 -0.32
C VAL A 68 -7.54 10.66 0.23
N PRO A 69 -8.19 9.81 1.05
CA PRO A 69 -9.50 10.10 1.59
C PRO A 69 -9.42 11.22 2.64
N SER A 70 -10.55 11.87 2.92
CA SER A 70 -10.64 12.92 3.95
C SER A 70 -10.43 12.38 5.36
N PHE A 71 -10.84 11.14 5.63
CA PHE A 71 -10.59 10.45 6.88
C PHE A 71 -9.11 10.03 6.99
N ASN A 72 -8.46 10.29 8.13
CA ASN A 72 -7.03 10.05 8.34
C ASN A 72 -6.11 10.62 7.23
N HIS A 73 -6.55 11.73 6.61
CA HIS A 73 -5.91 12.32 5.44
C HIS A 73 -4.40 12.49 5.60
N ASP A 74 -3.94 13.14 6.67
CA ASP A 74 -2.52 13.45 6.85
C ASP A 74 -1.66 12.19 7.04
N TYR A 75 -2.20 11.20 7.76
CA TYR A 75 -1.55 9.90 7.95
C TYR A 75 -1.39 9.15 6.62
N LEU A 76 -2.46 9.08 5.83
CA LEU A 76 -2.46 8.37 4.54
C LEU A 76 -1.65 9.12 3.49
N LYS A 77 -1.69 10.46 3.48
CA LYS A 77 -0.85 11.31 2.63
C LYS A 77 0.62 11.08 2.94
N ARG A 78 1.00 11.05 4.22
CA ARG A 78 2.37 10.76 4.65
C ARG A 78 2.83 9.39 4.16
N ARG A 79 2.00 8.36 4.35
CA ARG A 79 2.31 6.99 3.90
C ARG A 79 2.44 6.90 2.38
N LYS A 80 1.55 7.55 1.62
CA LYS A 80 1.64 7.66 0.16
C LYS A 80 2.99 8.25 -0.26
N ASN A 81 3.39 9.40 0.30
CA ASN A 81 4.65 10.05 -0.05
C ASN A 81 5.89 9.22 0.32
N ILE A 82 5.86 8.48 1.43
CA ILE A 82 6.94 7.54 1.79
C ILE A 82 7.08 6.45 0.73
N VAL A 83 5.98 5.88 0.26
CA VAL A 83 5.98 4.84 -0.78
C VAL A 83 6.47 5.40 -2.11
N GLU A 84 6.00 6.59 -2.49
CA GLU A 84 6.44 7.29 -3.71
C GLU A 84 7.95 7.57 -3.69
N TYR A 85 8.48 8.10 -2.57
CA TYR A 85 9.91 8.32 -2.41
C TYR A 85 10.70 7.01 -2.46
N PHE A 86 10.30 5.98 -1.69
CA PHE A 86 11.08 4.74 -1.56
C PHE A 86 11.14 3.93 -2.86
N PHE A 87 10.03 3.80 -3.58
CA PHE A 87 9.98 2.95 -4.78
C PHE A 87 10.27 3.69 -6.09
N PHE A 88 10.09 5.01 -6.12
CA PHE A 88 10.14 5.81 -7.34
C PHE A 88 11.01 7.06 -7.25
N ASP A 89 11.71 7.28 -6.14
CA ASP A 89 12.60 8.43 -5.92
C ASP A 89 11.89 9.80 -6.09
N GLU A 90 10.57 9.84 -5.89
CA GLU A 90 9.78 11.07 -5.91
C GLU A 90 10.12 11.96 -4.72
N PRO A 91 9.96 13.30 -4.78
CA PRO A 91 10.30 14.18 -3.67
C PRO A 91 9.62 13.80 -2.34
N LEU A 92 10.41 13.73 -1.28
CA LEU A 92 9.91 13.53 0.08
C LEU A 92 9.43 14.88 0.62
N ASP A 93 8.13 15.12 0.60
CA ASP A 93 7.53 16.38 1.04
C ASP A 93 7.41 16.48 2.56
N ILE A 94 7.67 15.37 3.26
CA ILE A 94 7.59 15.26 4.70
C ILE A 94 8.84 15.88 5.33
N GLU A 95 8.68 17.08 5.90
CA GLU A 95 9.79 17.86 6.45
C GLU A 95 10.62 17.08 7.48
N GLU A 96 10.00 16.31 8.38
CA GLU A 96 10.75 15.59 9.42
C GLU A 96 11.56 14.39 8.89
N LEU A 97 11.30 13.97 7.66
CA LEU A 97 12.02 12.87 7.03
C LEU A 97 13.05 13.34 5.99
N LYS A 98 13.06 14.63 5.64
CA LYS A 98 14.10 15.20 4.77
C LYS A 98 15.43 15.15 5.49
N TRP A 99 16.43 14.51 4.87
CA TRP A 99 17.81 14.60 5.34
C TRP A 99 18.30 16.04 5.13
N ILE A 100 18.47 16.78 6.22
CA ILE A 100 19.12 18.09 6.20
C ILE A 100 20.63 17.82 6.15
N ALA A 101 21.26 18.13 5.02
CA ALA A 101 22.72 18.08 4.85
C ALA A 101 23.41 19.27 5.52
#